data_AF-A0A950GDU6-F1
#
_entry.id   AF-A0A950GDU6-F1
#
_cell.length_a   1.000
_cell.length_b   1.000
_cell.length_c   1.000
_cell.angle_alpha   90.00
_cell.angle_beta   90.00
_cell.angle_gamma   90.00
#
_symmetry.space_group_name_H-M   'P 1'
#
loop_
_entity.id
_entity.type
_entity.pdbx_description
1 polymer ?
#
loop_
_entity_poly.entity_id
_entity_poly.type
_entity_poly.pdbx_seq_one_letter_code
_entity_poly.pdbx_strand_id
1 'polypeptide(L)'
;MLSALTEGLVNLASDNGVRCLIVRGAGKHFQAGADISWLAEVASYTAADGYAAGMATTDACRRLNEFPKPTIALIHGACFGGGCGFACCVDVALATPDAVFGLTEVRIGV
;
A
#
# COMPACT_ATOMS: atom_id res chain seq x y z
N MET A 1 -4.29 -5.35 -7.77
CA MET A 1 -3.05 -5.04 -7.03
C MET A 1 -3.17 -5.46 -5.56
N LEU A 2 -4.16 -4.97 -4.81
CA LEU A 2 -4.36 -5.34 -3.39
C LEU A 2 -4.46 -6.86 -3.16
N SER A 3 -5.22 -7.60 -3.99
CA SER A 3 -5.31 -9.06 -3.89
C SER A 3 -3.94 -9.75 -3.98
N ALA A 4 -3.15 -9.41 -5.01
CA ALA A 4 -1.81 -9.97 -5.20
C ALA A 4 -0.85 -9.60 -4.06
N LEU A 5 -0.96 -8.39 -3.50
CA LEU A 5 -0.18 -8.00 -2.31
C LEU A 5 -0.54 -8.87 -1.12
N THR A 6 -1.84 -9.00 -0.81
CA THR A 6 -2.34 -9.81 0.30
C THR A 6 -1.95 -11.29 0.16
N GLU A 7 -2.10 -11.88 -1.02
CA GLU A 7 -1.68 -13.26 -1.31
C GLU A 7 -0.17 -13.43 -1.14
N GLY A 8 0.63 -12.49 -1.65
CA GLY A 8 2.08 -12.49 -1.49
C GLY A 8 2.50 -12.46 -0.01
N LEU A 9 1.86 -11.59 0.78
CA LEU A 9 2.10 -11.51 2.22
C LEU A 9 1.75 -12.83 2.93
N VAL A 10 0.64 -13.46 2.59
CA VAL A 10 0.27 -14.77 3.18
C VAL A 10 1.34 -15.82 2.89
N ASN A 11 1.73 -15.95 1.62
CA ASN A 11 2.69 -16.97 1.20
C ASN A 11 4.06 -16.75 1.86
N LEU A 12 4.56 -15.50 1.85
CA LEU A 12 5.87 -15.14 2.39
C LEU A 12 5.90 -15.22 3.93
N ALA A 13 4.78 -15.03 4.61
CA ALA A 13 4.71 -15.19 6.06
C ALA A 13 5.04 -16.64 6.48
N SER A 14 4.49 -17.63 5.78
CA SER A 14 4.70 -19.06 6.07
C SER A 14 6.05 -19.63 5.63
N ASP A 15 6.80 -18.92 4.77
CA ASP A 15 8.05 -19.43 4.22
C ASP A 15 9.24 -19.26 5.19
N ASN A 16 9.70 -20.35 5.81
CA ASN A 16 10.85 -20.33 6.74
C ASN A 16 12.18 -19.91 6.09
N GLY A 17 12.29 -19.92 4.76
CA GLY A 17 13.45 -19.39 4.03
C GLY A 17 13.49 -17.86 3.98
N VAL A 18 12.33 -17.19 4.14
CA VAL A 18 12.24 -15.73 4.16
C VAL A 18 12.62 -15.21 5.54
N ARG A 19 13.58 -14.27 5.58
CA ARG A 19 14.07 -13.64 6.82
C ARG A 19 13.71 -12.16 6.95
N CYS A 20 13.38 -11.52 5.84
CA CYS A 20 13.02 -10.10 5.75
C CYS A 20 12.16 -9.91 4.50
N LEU A 21 11.19 -9.00 4.57
CA LEU A 21 10.40 -8.54 3.43
C LEU A 21 10.86 -7.15 3.02
N ILE A 22 11.11 -6.96 1.72
CA ILE A 22 11.37 -5.64 1.15
C ILE A 22 10.21 -5.27 0.23
N VAL A 23 9.57 -4.13 0.49
CA VAL A 23 8.52 -3.54 -0.33
C VAL A 23 9.13 -2.42 -1.17
N ARG A 24 8.98 -2.50 -2.49
CA ARG A 24 9.45 -1.47 -3.43
C ARG A 24 8.47 -1.28 -4.58
N GLY A 25 8.37 -0.05 -5.08
CA GLY A 25 7.68 0.24 -6.33
C GLY A 25 8.53 -0.13 -7.55
N ALA A 26 7.89 -0.46 -8.67
CA ALA A 26 8.56 -0.59 -9.95
C ALA A 26 8.56 0.74 -10.71
N GLY A 27 9.58 0.99 -11.53
CA GLY A 27 9.64 2.19 -12.38
C GLY A 27 10.01 3.46 -11.61
N LYS A 28 9.35 4.58 -11.91
CA LYS A 28 9.76 5.93 -11.45
C LYS A 28 9.30 6.31 -10.05
N HIS A 29 8.27 5.66 -9.53
CA HIS A 29 7.62 6.04 -8.27
C HIS A 29 7.39 4.81 -7.41
N PHE A 30 7.41 4.99 -6.10
CA PHE A 30 7.03 3.96 -5.15
C PHE A 30 5.55 3.59 -5.31
N GLN A 31 4.66 4.58 -5.16
CA GLN A 31 3.21 4.42 -5.27
C GLN A 31 2.58 5.81 -5.48
N ALA A 32 2.09 6.10 -6.69
CA ALA A 32 1.65 7.43 -7.08
C ALA A 32 0.19 7.79 -6.69
N GLY A 33 -0.43 7.04 -5.78
CA GLY A 33 -1.85 7.16 -5.42
C GLY A 33 -2.75 6.18 -6.16
N ALA A 34 -4.06 6.24 -5.87
CA ALA A 34 -5.05 5.35 -6.46
C ALA A 34 -5.21 5.58 -7.98
N ASP A 35 -5.52 4.51 -8.71
CA ASP A 35 -5.81 4.60 -10.13
C ASP A 35 -7.06 5.47 -10.37
N ILE A 36 -6.98 6.40 -11.32
CA ILE A 36 -8.06 7.36 -11.58
C ILE A 36 -9.33 6.66 -12.09
N SER A 37 -9.17 5.62 -12.90
CA SER A 37 -10.30 4.84 -13.42
C SER A 37 -10.97 4.07 -12.29
N TRP A 38 -10.17 3.52 -11.36
CA TRP A 38 -10.68 2.88 -10.15
C TRP A 38 -11.39 3.87 -9.23
N LEU A 39 -10.87 5.09 -9.05
CA LEU A 39 -11.57 6.13 -8.28
C LEU A 39 -12.93 6.49 -8.90
N ALA A 40 -13.02 6.56 -10.23
CA ALA A 40 -14.29 6.79 -10.92
C ALA A 40 -15.28 5.63 -10.71
N GLU A 41 -14.79 4.39 -10.67
CA GLU A 41 -15.60 3.21 -10.37
C GLU A 41 -16.12 3.26 -8.92
N VAL A 42 -15.24 3.50 -7.95
CA VAL A 42 -15.58 3.58 -6.53
C VAL A 42 -16.56 4.73 -6.25
N ALA A 43 -16.51 5.83 -6.99
CA ALA A 43 -17.47 6.92 -6.87
C ALA A 43 -18.93 6.50 -7.18
N SER A 44 -19.12 5.39 -7.89
CA SER A 44 -20.44 4.82 -8.21
C SER A 44 -20.90 3.71 -7.26
N TYR A 45 -20.05 3.32 -6.29
CA TYR A 45 -20.35 2.23 -5.38
C TYR A 45 -21.50 2.56 -4.43
N THR A 46 -22.25 1.53 -4.06
CA THR A 46 -23.14 1.62 -2.90
C THR A 46 -22.32 1.76 -1.62
N ALA A 47 -22.94 2.18 -0.52
CA ALA A 47 -22.25 2.25 0.77
C ALA A 47 -21.66 0.89 1.19
N ALA A 48 -22.34 -0.21 0.87
CA ALA A 48 -21.86 -1.57 1.17
C ALA A 48 -20.62 -1.93 0.33
N ASP A 49 -20.65 -1.61 -0.97
CA ASP A 49 -19.52 -1.88 -1.87
C ASP A 49 -18.30 -1.00 -1.52
N GLY A 50 -18.54 0.28 -1.20
CA GLY A 50 -17.52 1.20 -0.72
C GLY A 50 -16.87 0.73 0.58
N TYR A 51 -17.67 0.24 1.52
CA TYR A 51 -17.17 -0.37 2.75
C TYR A 51 -16.32 -1.61 2.47
N ALA A 52 -16.77 -2.51 1.59
CA ALA A 52 -16.02 -3.70 1.21
C ALA A 52 -14.67 -3.34 0.56
N ALA A 53 -14.65 -2.34 -0.33
CA ALA A 53 -13.42 -1.84 -0.95
C ALA A 53 -12.45 -1.22 0.07
N GLY A 54 -12.97 -0.43 1.02
CA GLY A 54 -12.19 0.11 2.13
C GLY A 54 -11.59 -1.01 2.98
N MET A 55 -12.38 -2.02 3.34
CA MET A 55 -11.92 -3.17 4.13
C MET A 55 -10.86 -4.01 3.42
N ALA A 56 -10.89 -4.10 2.09
CA ALA A 56 -9.82 -4.77 1.33
C ALA A 56 -8.47 -4.04 1.47
N THR A 57 -8.48 -2.71 1.49
CA THR A 57 -7.27 -1.90 1.74
C THR A 57 -6.81 -2.04 3.19
N THR A 58 -7.74 -1.98 4.14
CA THR A 58 -7.45 -2.20 5.57
C THR A 58 -6.81 -3.56 5.83
N ASP A 59 -7.31 -4.63 5.21
CA ASP A 59 -6.73 -5.97 5.39
C ASP A 59 -5.30 -6.07 4.82
N ALA A 60 -5.04 -5.46 3.66
CA ALA A 60 -3.70 -5.40 3.10
C ALA A 60 -2.72 -4.65 4.01
N CYS A 61 -3.11 -3.46 4.51
CA CYS A 61 -2.31 -2.68 5.45
C CYS A 61 -2.06 -3.44 6.76
N ARG A 62 -3.12 -4.04 7.33
CA ARG A 62 -3.02 -4.80 8.59
C ARG A 62 -2.06 -5.99 8.45
N ARG A 63 -2.14 -6.74 7.35
CA ARG A 63 -1.24 -7.88 7.10
C ARG A 63 0.21 -7.46 6.92
N LEU A 64 0.45 -6.31 6.29
CA LEU A 64 1.80 -5.77 6.18
C LEU A 64 2.33 -5.33 7.55
N ASN A 65 1.50 -4.65 8.34
CA ASN A 65 1.83 -4.17 9.68
C ASN A 65 2.03 -5.31 10.71
N GLU A 66 1.27 -6.39 10.58
CA GLU A 66 1.34 -7.58 11.45
C GLU A 66 2.24 -8.68 10.85
N PHE A 67 3.04 -8.36 9.82
CA PHE A 67 3.87 -9.35 9.15
C PHE A 67 4.90 -9.94 10.14
N PRO A 68 5.06 -11.28 10.22
CA PRO A 68 5.78 -11.92 11.33
C PRO A 68 7.31 -11.82 11.24
N LYS A 69 7.84 -11.01 10.32
CA LYS A 69 9.26 -10.89 9.99
C LYS A 69 9.58 -9.42 9.71
N PRO A 70 10.83 -8.98 9.86
CA PRO A 70 11.22 -7.60 9.57
C PRO A 70 10.79 -7.16 8.16
N THR A 71 10.23 -5.95 8.08
CA THR A 71 9.71 -5.33 6.87
C THR A 71 10.42 -4.00 6.59
N ILE A 72 10.82 -3.79 5.33
CA ILE A 72 11.50 -2.57 4.90
C ILE A 72 10.82 -2.02 3.65
N ALA A 73 10.42 -0.74 3.66
CA ALA A 73 9.99 -0.04 2.46
C ALA A 73 11.16 0.75 1.85
N LEU A 74 11.38 0.58 0.54
CA LEU A 74 12.33 1.37 -0.24
C LEU A 74 11.54 2.35 -1.12
N ILE A 75 11.58 3.63 -0.76
CA ILE A 75 10.68 4.65 -1.30
C ILE A 75 11.47 5.63 -2.18
N HIS A 76 11.11 5.68 -3.46
CA HIS A 76 11.66 6.63 -4.43
C HIS A 76 10.52 7.35 -5.15
N GLY A 77 10.76 8.60 -5.57
CA GLY A 77 9.77 9.40 -6.28
C GLY A 77 8.47 9.59 -5.47
N ALA A 78 7.31 9.48 -6.12
CA ALA A 78 6.03 9.73 -5.48
C ALA A 78 5.58 8.58 -4.56
N CYS A 79 5.12 8.95 -3.37
CA CYS A 79 4.48 8.11 -2.36
C CYS A 79 3.21 8.84 -1.89
N PHE A 80 2.07 8.59 -2.53
CA PHE A 80 0.82 9.33 -2.28
C PHE A 80 -0.32 8.44 -1.80
N GLY A 81 -1.19 9.00 -0.97
CA GLY A 81 -2.39 8.34 -0.46
C GLY A 81 -2.09 6.98 0.17
N GLY A 82 -2.65 5.91 -0.40
CA GLY A 82 -2.39 4.52 0.04
C GLY A 82 -0.91 4.15 0.11
N GLY A 83 -0.05 4.77 -0.71
CA GLY A 83 1.41 4.64 -0.62
C GLY A 83 1.97 5.08 0.72
N CYS A 84 1.50 6.20 1.25
CA CYS A 84 1.85 6.67 2.60
C CYS A 84 1.34 5.69 3.66
N GLY A 85 0.14 5.15 3.49
CA GLY A 85 -0.41 4.11 4.36
C GLY A 85 0.52 2.89 4.44
N PHE A 86 0.92 2.33 3.29
CA PHE A 86 1.85 1.20 3.26
C PHE A 86 3.23 1.53 3.83
N ALA A 87 3.74 2.74 3.60
CA ALA A 87 5.00 3.19 4.18
C ALA A 87 4.95 3.25 5.73
N CYS A 88 3.78 3.55 6.30
CA CYS A 88 3.56 3.53 7.75
C CYS A 88 3.35 2.12 8.33
N CYS A 89 3.11 1.11 7.49
CA CYS A 89 2.87 -0.27 7.91
C CYS A 89 4.12 -1.15 7.89
N VAL A 90 5.31 -0.60 7.61
CA VAL A 90 6.57 -1.34 7.67
C VAL A 90 7.39 -0.94 8.90
N ASP A 91 8.30 -1.80 9.34
CA ASP A 91 9.18 -1.54 10.49
C ASP A 91 10.19 -0.42 10.19
N VAL A 92 10.72 -0.38 8.97
CA VAL A 92 11.69 0.63 8.53
C VAL A 92 11.34 1.14 7.13
N ALA A 93 11.19 2.45 7.00
CA ALA A 93 11.06 3.11 5.70
C ALA A 93 12.35 3.86 5.35
N LEU A 94 12.93 3.56 4.19
CA LEU A 94 14.08 4.26 3.64
C LEU A 94 13.62 5.02 2.39
N ALA A 95 13.78 6.34 2.40
CA ALA A 95 13.37 7.20 1.31
C ALA A 95 14.59 7.82 0.62
N THR A 96 14.52 7.99 -0.70
CA THR A 96 15.49 8.81 -1.43
C THR A 96 15.29 10.30 -1.07
N PRO A 97 16.33 11.14 -1.16
CA PRO A 97 16.21 12.57 -0.82
C PRO A 97 15.17 13.34 -1.64
N ASP A 98 14.85 12.84 -2.84
CA ASP A 98 13.88 13.39 -3.79
C ASP A 98 12.49 12.73 -3.70
N ALA A 99 12.26 11.81 -2.75
CA ALA A 99 10.96 11.21 -2.55
C ALA A 99 9.94 12.25 -2.05
N VAL A 100 8.72 12.20 -2.60
CA VAL A 100 7.64 13.13 -2.26
C VAL A 100 6.48 12.36 -1.66
N PHE A 101 6.07 12.79 -0.45
CA PHE A 101 4.98 12.20 0.30
C PHE A 101 3.76 13.12 0.33
N GLY A 102 2.57 12.55 0.41
CA GLY A 102 1.36 13.35 0.52
C GLY A 102 0.07 12.54 0.55
N LEU A 103 -0.81 12.89 1.49
CA LEU A 103 -2.21 12.46 1.48
C LEU A 103 -2.98 13.44 0.59
N THR A 104 -3.34 13.01 -0.60
CA THR A 104 -3.94 13.84 -1.64
C THR A 104 -5.46 13.68 -1.74
N GLU A 105 -6.04 12.79 -0.94
CA GLU A 105 -7.47 12.46 -0.88
C GLU A 105 -8.34 13.72 -0.65
N VAL A 106 -7.84 14.66 0.16
CA VAL A 106 -8.52 15.95 0.40
C VAL A 106 -8.74 16.79 -0.87
N ARG A 107 -7.96 16.57 -1.94
CA ARG A 107 -8.12 17.27 -3.22
C ARG A 107 -9.28 16.72 -4.05
N ILE A 108 -9.74 15.51 -3.73
CA ILE A 108 -10.84 14.82 -4.42
C ILE A 108 -12.06 14.62 -3.50
N GLY A 109 -12.05 15.22 -2.30
CA GLY A 109 -13.19 15.21 -1.39
C GLY A 109 -13.38 13.91 -0.62
N VAL A 110 -12.30 13.17 -0.38
CA VAL A 110 -12.25 11.94 0.43
C VAL A 110 -11.40 12.16 1.67
#